data_AF-A0A2V5QA14-F1
#
_entry.id   AF-A0A2V5QA14-F1
#
_cell.length_a   1.000
_cell.length_b   1.000
_cell.length_c   1.000
_cell.angle_alpha   90.00
_cell.angle_beta   90.00
_cell.angle_gamma   90.00
#
_symmetry.space_group_name_H-M   'P 1'
#
loop_
_entity.id
_entity.type
_entity.pdbx_description
1 polymer ?
#
loop_
_entity_poly.entity_id
_entity_poly.type
_entity_poly.pdbx_seq_one_letter_code
_entity_poly.pdbx_strand_id
1 'polypeptide(L)'
;MLKARFLPVSLELKDNKRKEGTAAMKQEAIQYLALDVHQATTVATVRTENGSIRMRATVATEASAILGLVRGLGAQLHVAFEEGTQAQWLHDLLQPHAERVVVCNVRGRSGDQQ
;
A
#
# COMPACT_ATOMS: atom_id res chain seq x y z
N MET A 1 -0.60 -29.07 3.42
CA MET A 1 -0.72 -27.72 4.00
C MET A 1 -1.35 -26.79 2.96
N LEU A 2 -2.66 -26.56 3.00
CA LEU A 2 -3.35 -25.75 2.00
C LEU A 2 -3.00 -24.28 2.19
N LYS A 3 -2.37 -23.65 1.18
CA LYS A 3 -2.24 -22.20 1.07
C LYS A 3 -3.63 -21.60 0.83
N ALA A 4 -4.29 -21.13 1.88
CA ALA A 4 -5.46 -20.28 1.73
C ALA A 4 -5.01 -18.99 1.03
N ARG A 5 -5.41 -18.83 -0.23
CA ARG A 5 -5.25 -17.56 -0.94
C ARG A 5 -6.34 -16.64 -0.40
N PHE A 6 -5.99 -15.78 0.55
CA PHE A 6 -6.85 -14.66 0.94
C PHE A 6 -6.90 -13.71 -0.25
N LEU A 7 -7.92 -13.90 -1.09
CA LEU A 7 -8.19 -12.97 -2.18
C LEU A 7 -8.81 -11.71 -1.58
N PRO A 8 -8.40 -10.51 -2.03
CA PRO A 8 -9.08 -9.29 -1.64
C PRO A 8 -10.56 -9.35 -2.06
N VAL A 9 -11.43 -8.75 -1.25
CA VAL A 9 -12.89 -8.65 -1.47
C VAL A 9 -13.21 -8.02 -2.83
N SER A 10 -12.33 -7.16 -3.33
CA SER A 10 -12.34 -6.67 -4.72
C SER A 10 -10.91 -6.36 -5.18
N LEU A 11 -10.58 -6.63 -6.44
CA LEU A 11 -9.31 -6.26 -7.07
C LEU A 11 -9.59 -5.66 -8.45
N GLU A 12 -9.21 -4.41 -8.66
CA GLU A 12 -9.23 -3.78 -9.98
C GLU A 12 -7.80 -3.50 -10.42
N LEU A 13 -7.36 -4.10 -11.53
CA LEU A 13 -6.05 -3.85 -12.14
C LEU A 13 -6.23 -3.02 -13.41
N LYS A 14 -5.43 -1.97 -13.59
CA LYS A 14 -5.32 -1.26 -14.87
C LYS A 14 -4.08 -1.73 -15.61
N ASP A 15 -4.26 -2.33 -16.78
CA ASP A 15 -3.17 -2.69 -17.68
C ASP A 15 -2.60 -1.43 -18.36
N ASN A 16 -1.37 -1.07 -18.03
CA ASN A 16 -0.59 -0.17 -18.87
C ASN A 16 0.02 -0.97 -20.03
N LYS A 17 -0.43 -0.71 -21.27
CA LYS A 17 0.16 -1.30 -22.48
C LYS A 17 1.67 -1.03 -22.49
N ARG A 18 2.45 -2.11 -22.39
CA ARG A 18 3.91 -2.06 -22.60
C ARG A 18 4.17 -1.68 -24.06
N LYS A 19 4.97 -0.64 -24.29
CA LYS A 19 5.61 -0.42 -25.61
C LYS A 19 6.93 -1.18 -25.59
N GLU A 20 7.10 -2.14 -26.49
CA GLU A 20 8.36 -2.85 -26.74
C GLU A 20 9.38 -1.89 -27.36
N GLY A 21 10.58 -1.84 -26.78
CA GLY A 21 11.70 -1.06 -27.31
C GLY A 21 12.78 -0.81 -26.26
N THR A 22 13.92 -1.47 -26.44
CA THR A 22 15.22 -1.29 -25.76
C THR A 22 15.28 -1.73 -24.29
N ALA A 23 16.24 -2.62 -23.99
CA ALA A 23 16.56 -3.10 -22.64
C ALA A 23 17.15 -1.97 -21.77
N ALA A 24 16.29 -1.05 -21.33
CA ALA A 24 16.59 -0.18 -20.21
C ALA A 24 16.47 -1.03 -18.94
N MET A 25 17.51 -0.99 -18.09
CA MET A 25 17.43 -1.44 -16.71
C MET A 25 16.15 -0.84 -16.11
N LYS A 26 15.12 -1.66 -15.92
CA LYS A 26 13.88 -1.21 -15.28
C LYS A 26 14.24 -0.90 -13.83
N GLN A 27 14.54 0.36 -13.54
CA GLN A 27 14.31 0.88 -12.21
C GLN A 27 12.88 0.47 -11.85
N GLU A 28 12.73 -0.30 -10.77
CA GLU A 28 11.40 -0.58 -10.27
C GLU A 28 10.77 0.77 -9.93
N ALA A 29 9.85 1.27 -10.76
CA ALA A 29 9.27 2.57 -10.53
C ALA A 29 8.59 2.59 -9.15
N ILE A 30 8.86 3.64 -8.36
CA ILE A 30 8.29 3.83 -7.03
C ILE A 30 6.77 3.67 -7.11
N GLN A 31 6.22 2.91 -6.18
CA GLN A 31 4.78 2.71 -6.03
C GLN A 31 4.32 3.37 -4.73
N TYR A 32 3.15 3.99 -4.80
CA TYR A 32 2.52 4.66 -3.67
C TYR A 32 1.26 3.88 -3.30
N LEU A 33 1.24 3.32 -2.10
CA LEU A 33 0.08 2.63 -1.52
C LEU A 33 -0.60 3.55 -0.52
N ALA A 34 -1.83 3.94 -0.82
CA ALA A 34 -2.71 4.60 0.14
C ALA A 34 -3.61 3.56 0.78
N LEU A 35 -3.71 3.58 2.12
CA LEU A 35 -4.63 2.74 2.88
C LEU A 35 -5.63 3.61 3.63
N ASP A 36 -6.91 3.28 3.48
CA ASP A 36 -8.01 3.78 4.30
C ASP A 36 -8.50 2.63 5.19
N VAL A 37 -8.25 2.76 6.49
CA VAL A 37 -8.29 1.66 7.46
C VAL A 37 -9.53 1.79 8.33
N HIS A 38 -10.48 0.88 8.15
CA HIS A 38 -11.66 0.72 9.01
C HIS A 38 -11.52 -0.52 9.90
N GLN A 39 -12.49 -0.73 10.80
CA GLN A 39 -12.41 -1.78 11.82
C GLN A 39 -12.36 -3.20 11.23
N ALA A 40 -13.13 -3.48 10.17
CA ALA A 40 -13.18 -4.80 9.54
C ALA A 40 -12.48 -4.86 8.18
N THR A 41 -12.38 -3.71 7.49
CA THR A 41 -11.89 -3.63 6.12
C THR A 41 -10.87 -2.51 5.95
N THR A 42 -9.89 -2.76 5.09
CA THR A 42 -8.91 -1.76 4.64
C THR A 42 -9.05 -1.61 3.13
N VAL A 43 -9.31 -0.38 2.68
CA VAL A 43 -9.35 -0.01 1.27
C VAL A 43 -7.97 0.46 0.85
N ALA A 44 -7.48 -0.07 -0.25
CA ALA A 44 -6.14 0.18 -0.76
C ALA A 44 -6.20 0.74 -2.18
N THR A 45 -5.36 1.73 -2.46
CA THR A 45 -5.09 2.20 -3.82
C THR A 45 -3.60 2.25 -4.06
N VAL A 46 -3.14 1.59 -5.12
CA VAL A 46 -1.75 1.67 -5.59
C VAL A 46 -1.67 2.60 -6.77
N ARG A 47 -0.82 3.62 -6.65
CA ARG A 47 -0.49 4.58 -7.71
C ARG A 47 0.95 4.42 -8.15
N THR A 48 1.18 4.72 -9.42
CA THR A 48 2.55 4.88 -9.94
C THR A 48 3.06 6.28 -9.63
N GLU A 49 4.35 6.50 -9.86
CA GLU A 49 5.01 7.81 -9.68
C GLU A 49 4.34 8.96 -10.44
N ASN A 50 3.76 8.72 -11.61
CA ASN A 50 3.03 9.76 -12.35
C ASN A 50 1.61 10.03 -11.83
N GLY A 51 1.22 9.41 -10.71
CA GLY A 51 -0.08 9.55 -10.06
C GLY A 51 -1.19 8.68 -10.66
N SER A 52 -0.93 7.91 -11.73
CA SER A 52 -1.94 7.01 -12.31
C SER A 52 -2.25 5.83 -11.37
N ILE A 53 -3.53 5.45 -11.31
CA ILE A 53 -3.98 4.29 -10.51
C ILE A 53 -3.60 3.00 -11.25
N ARG A 54 -2.77 2.19 -10.59
CA ARG A 54 -2.38 0.86 -11.05
C ARG A 54 -3.36 -0.20 -10.56
N MET A 55 -3.78 -0.09 -9.30
CA MET A 55 -4.64 -1.08 -8.65
C MET A 55 -5.50 -0.45 -7.56
N ARG A 56 -6.70 -1.01 -7.36
CA ARG A 56 -7.48 -0.85 -6.13
C ARG A 56 -7.79 -2.21 -5.53
N ALA A 57 -7.83 -2.28 -4.21
CA ALA A 57 -8.22 -3.47 -3.49
C ALA A 57 -8.99 -3.14 -2.20
N THR A 58 -9.84 -4.04 -1.76
CA THR A 58 -10.39 -4.02 -0.39
C THR A 58 -10.04 -5.34 0.28
N VAL A 59 -9.38 -5.29 1.43
CA VAL A 59 -8.97 -6.47 2.20
C VAL A 59 -9.56 -6.42 3.61
N ALA A 60 -9.56 -7.54 4.32
CA ALA A 60 -9.82 -7.51 5.76
C ALA A 60 -8.72 -6.72 6.48
N THR A 61 -9.07 -6.03 7.57
CA THR A 61 -8.07 -5.37 8.45
C THR A 61 -7.38 -6.41 9.32
N GLU A 62 -6.64 -7.30 8.68
CA GLU A 62 -5.92 -8.42 9.28
C GLU A 62 -4.52 -8.47 8.70
N ALA A 63 -3.54 -8.83 9.54
CA ALA A 63 -2.13 -8.85 9.16
C ALA A 63 -1.86 -9.71 7.92
N SER A 64 -2.47 -10.90 7.84
CA SER A 64 -2.29 -11.82 6.72
C SER A 64 -2.77 -11.25 5.39
N ALA A 65 -3.93 -10.58 5.39
CA ALA A 65 -4.55 -10.02 4.20
C ALA A 65 -3.79 -8.77 3.71
N ILE A 66 -3.44 -7.88 4.63
CA ILE A 66 -2.66 -6.67 4.34
C ILE A 66 -1.26 -7.04 3.83
N LEU A 67 -0.55 -7.95 4.49
CA LEU A 67 0.75 -8.41 4.02
C LEU A 67 0.66 -9.20 2.70
N GLY A 68 -0.46 -9.90 2.46
CA GLY A 68 -0.75 -10.54 1.18
C GLY A 68 -0.80 -9.54 0.03
N LEU A 69 -1.45 -8.39 0.25
CA LEU A 69 -1.47 -7.27 -0.69
C LEU A 69 -0.07 -6.67 -0.89
N VAL A 70 0.63 -6.34 0.20
CA VAL A 70 1.92 -5.64 0.16
C VAL A 70 3.02 -6.46 -0.48
N ARG A 71 3.11 -7.77 -0.18
CA ARG A 71 4.11 -8.67 -0.80
C ARG A 71 3.93 -8.84 -2.31
N GLY A 72 2.75 -8.51 -2.85
CA GLY A 72 2.51 -8.49 -4.28
C GLY A 72 3.03 -7.23 -5.00
N LEU A 73 3.50 -6.24 -4.23
CA LEU A 73 4.01 -4.96 -4.74
C LEU A 73 5.55 -4.99 -4.82
N GLY A 74 6.12 -4.04 -5.57
CA GLY A 74 7.58 -3.96 -5.80
C GLY A 74 8.36 -3.50 -4.57
N ALA A 75 9.69 -3.55 -4.62
CA ALA A 75 10.55 -3.23 -3.48
C ALA A 75 10.53 -1.73 -3.09
N GLN A 76 10.37 -0.85 -4.08
CA GLN A 76 10.27 0.60 -3.88
C GLN A 76 8.82 1.00 -3.60
N LEU A 77 8.35 0.70 -2.39
CA LEU A 77 6.97 0.94 -1.93
C LEU A 77 6.93 2.00 -0.84
N HIS A 78 6.18 3.08 -1.09
CA HIS A 78 5.84 4.09 -0.10
C HIS A 78 4.38 3.93 0.31
N VAL A 79 4.13 3.78 1.61
CA VAL A 79 2.79 3.60 2.17
C VAL A 79 2.37 4.84 2.95
N ALA A 80 1.12 5.24 2.80
CA ALA A 80 0.50 6.31 3.59
C ALA A 80 -0.90 5.90 4.09
N PHE A 81 -1.20 6.25 5.34
CA PHE A 81 -2.52 6.08 5.95
C PHE A 81 -2.75 7.11 7.07
N GLU A 82 -4.00 7.33 7.44
CA GLU A 82 -4.39 8.29 8.48
C GLU A 82 -4.10 7.77 9.90
N GLU A 83 -3.76 8.69 10.80
CA GLU A 83 -3.66 8.42 12.24
C GLU A 83 -5.03 8.03 12.79
N GLY A 84 -5.06 6.97 13.60
CA GLY A 84 -6.28 6.42 14.17
C GLY A 84 -5.99 5.21 15.05
N THR A 85 -7.03 4.56 15.57
CA THR A 85 -6.91 3.49 16.56
C THR A 85 -5.96 2.36 16.17
N GLN A 86 -5.86 2.06 14.87
CA GLN A 86 -5.07 0.95 14.34
C GLN A 86 -3.70 1.39 13.79
N ALA A 87 -3.37 2.68 13.86
CA ALA A 87 -2.22 3.26 13.16
C ALA A 87 -0.88 2.71 13.65
N GLN A 88 -0.66 2.65 14.96
CA GLN A 88 0.58 2.11 15.54
C GLN A 88 0.80 0.65 15.13
N TRP A 89 -0.24 -0.18 15.28
CA TRP A 89 -0.18 -1.59 14.88
C TRP A 89 0.12 -1.76 13.38
N LEU A 90 -0.55 -0.98 12.53
CA LEU A 90 -0.35 -1.06 11.09
C LEU A 90 1.02 -0.54 10.66
N HIS A 91 1.54 0.49 11.33
CA HIS A 91 2.89 1.00 11.11
C HIS A 91 3.93 -0.10 11.37
N ASP A 92 3.88 -0.71 12.55
CA ASP A 92 4.83 -1.76 12.95
C ASP A 92 4.74 -2.98 12.04
N LEU A 93 3.52 -3.32 11.59
CA LEU A 93 3.29 -4.38 10.61
C LEU A 93 3.94 -4.11 9.25
N LEU A 94 3.95 -2.85 8.79
CA LEU A 94 4.35 -2.48 7.43
C LEU A 94 5.80 -2.01 7.30
N GLN A 95 6.39 -1.49 8.38
CA GLN A 95 7.77 -0.98 8.38
C GLN A 95 8.79 -1.98 7.81
N PRO A 96 8.71 -3.31 8.04
CA PRO A 96 9.67 -4.26 7.44
C PRO A 96 9.45 -4.53 5.95
N HIS A 97 8.35 -4.05 5.37
CA HIS A 97 7.87 -4.43 4.03
C HIS A 97 7.72 -3.25 3.06
N ALA A 98 8.03 -2.04 3.52
CA ALA A 98 7.95 -0.82 2.73
C ALA A 98 9.22 0.01 2.95
N GLU A 99 9.66 0.70 1.91
CA GLU A 99 10.80 1.63 2.00
C GLU A 99 10.44 2.85 2.87
N ARG A 100 9.18 3.26 2.83
CA ARG A 100 8.66 4.36 3.65
C ARG A 100 7.25 4.06 4.10
N VAL A 101 6.97 4.33 5.36
CA VAL A 101 5.61 4.33 5.94
C VAL A 101 5.35 5.71 6.53
N VAL A 102 4.25 6.34 6.12
CA VAL A 102 3.82 7.65 6.62
C VAL A 102 2.47 7.51 7.30
N VAL A 103 2.40 7.97 8.54
CA VAL A 103 1.14 8.09 9.28
C VAL A 103 0.74 9.56 9.29
N CYS A 104 -0.39 9.88 8.67
CA CYS A 104 -0.90 11.25 8.54
C CYS A 104 -1.60 11.66 9.84
N ASN A 105 -0.99 12.58 10.60
CA ASN A 105 -1.61 13.13 11.81
C ASN A 105 -1.94 14.63 11.64
N VAL A 106 -3.22 14.95 11.42
CA VAL A 106 -3.69 16.34 11.30
C VAL A 106 -3.59 17.11 12.63
N ARG A 107 -3.59 16.42 13.77
CA ARG A 107 -3.59 17.03 15.11
C ARG A 107 -2.24 17.65 15.51
N GLY A 108 -1.18 17.38 14.76
CA GLY A 108 0.13 18.03 14.91
C GLY A 108 0.20 19.46 14.33
N ARG A 109 -0.90 20.00 13.81
CA ARG A 109 -0.96 21.38 13.29
C ARG A 109 -1.37 22.43 14.32
N SER A 110 -1.09 22.18 15.59
CA SER A 110 -0.77 23.24 16.56
C SER A 110 0.76 23.21 16.67
N GLY A 111 1.44 24.19 16.09
CA GLY A 111 2.88 24.13 15.85
C GLY A 111 3.69 23.73 17.07
N ASP A 112 4.20 22.49 17.05
CA ASP A 112 5.41 22.07 17.74
C ASP A 112 5.88 20.76 17.09
N GLN A 113 7.04 20.84 16.45
CA GLN A 113 7.82 19.69 16.05
C GLN A 113 8.58 19.21 17.27
N GLN A 114 8.51 17.92 17.59
CA GLN A 114 9.49 17.26 18.43
C GLN A 114 9.80 15.89 17.85
#